data_AF-A0A3R6KKS3-F1
#
_entry.id   AF-A0A3R6KKS3-F1
#
_cell.length_a   1.000
_cell.length_b   1.000
_cell.length_c   1.000
_cell.angle_alpha   90.00
_cell.angle_beta   90.00
_cell.angle_gamma   90.00
#
_symmetry.space_group_name_H-M   'P 1'
#
loop_
_entity.id
_entity.type
_entity.pdbx_description
1 polymer ?
#
loop_
_entity_poly.entity_id
_entity_poly.type
_entity_poly.pdbx_seq_one_letter_code
_entity_poly.pdbx_strand_id
1 'polypeptide(L)'
;MSLLSHLNYSYSIPGGGLYYERGYEQLTGYEEAWKRDALLALESVLMVILAVAGIYSIEYNTGMMRLLKTTPLGRKDLRSAKLWIGAGLVTVIFAMVYGSELYRILSAFGTKGWNCSVACMSHIPMKLSGLTVADYLILILAMRYIGLLLLMVCIYLICRRAKSFIMTMVYSAAVFAVPLVLYLSGVQILRYILLNPLLLGNIF
;
A
#
# COMPACT_ATOMS: atom_id res chain seq x y z
N MET A 1 3.02 29.11 7.49
CA MET A 1 3.55 29.95 6.39
C MET A 1 2.37 30.76 5.86
N SER A 2 2.50 32.09 5.75
CA SER A 2 1.35 32.98 5.48
C SER A 2 0.67 32.67 4.15
N LEU A 3 -0.66 32.76 4.09
CA LEU A 3 -1.47 32.48 2.89
C LEU A 3 -0.95 33.26 1.66
N LEU A 4 -0.55 34.51 1.86
CA LEU A 4 0.05 35.37 0.83
C LEU A 4 1.40 34.87 0.29
N SER A 5 2.27 34.30 1.13
CA SER A 5 3.55 33.75 0.67
C SER A 5 3.38 32.47 -0.14
N HIS A 6 2.37 31.66 0.16
CA HIS A 6 2.03 30.47 -0.63
C HIS A 6 1.46 30.84 -2.00
N LEU A 7 0.56 31.82 -2.06
CA LEU A 7 -0.02 32.28 -3.33
C LEU A 7 1.03 32.86 -4.28
N ASN A 8 1.97 33.65 -3.75
CA ASN A 8 3.03 34.26 -4.54
C ASN A 8 4.03 33.21 -5.06
N TYR A 9 4.28 32.16 -4.27
CA TYR A 9 5.09 31.01 -4.70
C TYR A 9 4.38 30.19 -5.79
N SER A 10 3.11 29.85 -5.62
CA SER A 10 2.35 29.09 -6.61
C SER A 10 2.26 29.80 -7.97
N TYR A 11 2.16 31.13 -8.00
CA TYR A 11 2.13 31.90 -9.25
C TYR A 11 3.49 31.99 -9.98
N SER A 12 4.59 31.76 -9.25
CA SER A 12 5.96 31.81 -9.80
C SER A 12 6.41 30.54 -10.52
N ILE A 13 5.61 29.47 -10.46
CA ILE A 13 5.94 28.15 -11.00
C ILE A 13 5.18 27.94 -12.33
N PRO A 14 5.83 27.43 -13.40
CA PRO A 14 5.13 27.11 -14.64
C PRO A 14 4.07 26.03 -14.38
N GLY A 15 2.79 26.37 -14.61
CA GLY A 15 1.64 25.50 -14.31
C GLY A 15 0.95 25.76 -12.96
N GLY A 16 1.27 26.87 -12.29
CA GLY A 16 0.61 27.32 -11.07
C GLY A 16 -0.84 27.77 -11.28
N GLY A 17 -1.76 27.22 -10.50
CA GLY A 17 -3.16 27.61 -10.48
C GLY A 17 -3.81 27.29 -9.13
N LEU A 18 -4.93 27.95 -8.83
CA LEU A 18 -5.75 27.63 -7.67
C LEU A 18 -6.62 26.43 -8.01
N TYR A 19 -6.30 25.27 -7.45
CA TYR A 19 -7.07 24.04 -7.62
C TYR A 19 -7.71 23.62 -6.30
N TYR A 20 -8.76 22.80 -6.39
CA TYR A 20 -9.48 22.34 -5.21
C TYR A 20 -8.65 21.28 -4.47
N GLU A 21 -7.85 21.72 -3.49
CA GLU A 21 -6.85 20.90 -2.78
C GLU A 21 -7.47 19.71 -2.02
N ARG A 22 -8.72 19.83 -1.55
CA ARG A 22 -9.36 18.81 -0.69
C ARG A 22 -9.45 17.41 -1.27
N GLY A 23 -9.55 17.25 -2.59
CA GLY A 23 -9.63 15.92 -3.21
C GLY A 23 -8.29 15.19 -3.24
N TYR A 24 -7.21 15.96 -3.38
CA TYR A 24 -5.86 15.43 -3.40
C TYR A 24 -5.32 15.24 -1.99
N GLU A 25 -5.68 16.11 -1.04
CA GLU A 25 -5.41 15.92 0.39
C GLU A 25 -5.98 14.60 0.94
N GLN A 26 -7.10 14.14 0.37
CA GLN A 26 -7.67 12.84 0.71
C GLN A 26 -6.86 11.64 0.20
N LEU A 27 -6.12 11.80 -0.90
CA LEU A 27 -5.24 10.77 -1.46
C LEU A 27 -3.88 10.72 -0.76
N THR A 28 -3.46 11.85 -0.19
CA THR A 28 -2.15 12.02 0.45
C THR A 28 -2.21 11.85 1.96
N GLY A 29 -3.40 11.67 2.53
CA GLY A 29 -3.59 11.38 3.95
C GLY A 29 -3.50 12.60 4.86
N TYR A 30 -3.74 13.81 4.36
CA TYR A 30 -3.65 15.04 5.14
C TYR A 30 -4.91 15.25 6.03
N GLU A 31 -4.68 15.64 7.29
CA GLU A 31 -5.61 15.90 8.42
C GLU A 31 -6.74 14.89 8.70
N GLU A 32 -7.67 14.68 7.77
CA GLU A 32 -8.88 13.85 7.96
C GLU A 32 -8.81 12.49 7.23
N ALA A 33 -7.84 12.34 6.32
CA ALA A 33 -7.74 11.17 5.45
C ALA A 33 -6.89 10.02 5.99
N TRP A 34 -6.03 10.28 7.00
CA TRP A 34 -5.15 9.26 7.57
C TRP A 34 -5.91 8.04 8.14
N LYS A 35 -7.14 8.25 8.66
CA LYS A 35 -7.99 7.16 9.15
C LYS A 35 -8.50 6.29 8.01
N ARG A 36 -8.92 6.90 6.90
CA ARG A 36 -9.40 6.17 5.72
C ARG A 36 -8.26 5.40 5.06
N ASP A 37 -7.10 6.03 4.91
CA ASP A 37 -5.91 5.36 4.40
C ASP A 37 -5.49 4.18 5.27
N ALA A 38 -5.52 4.34 6.59
CA ALA A 38 -5.22 3.27 7.53
C ALA A 38 -6.25 2.13 7.48
N LEU A 39 -7.54 2.44 7.27
CA LEU A 39 -8.59 1.44 7.07
C LEU A 39 -8.38 0.66 5.76
N LEU A 40 -8.09 1.34 4.66
CA LEU A 40 -7.79 0.70 3.36
C LEU A 40 -6.52 -0.16 3.43
N ALA A 41 -5.49 0.32 4.14
CA ALA A 41 -4.27 -0.44 4.40
C ALA A 41 -4.58 -1.69 5.24
N LEU A 42 -5.39 -1.57 6.29
CA LEU A 42 -5.81 -2.70 7.12
C LEU A 42 -6.61 -3.72 6.29
N GLU A 43 -7.58 -3.28 5.51
CA GLU A 43 -8.42 -4.13 4.67
C GLU A 43 -7.57 -4.90 3.65
N SER A 44 -6.71 -4.19 2.92
CA SER A 44 -5.80 -4.83 1.94
C SER A 44 -4.83 -5.82 2.60
N VAL A 45 -4.28 -5.50 3.77
CA VAL A 45 -3.41 -6.41 4.54
C VAL A 45 -4.17 -7.67 4.96
N LEU A 46 -5.39 -7.55 5.48
CA LEU A 46 -6.21 -8.69 5.88
C LEU A 46 -6.57 -9.59 4.68
N MET A 47 -6.98 -8.99 3.55
CA MET A 47 -7.27 -9.74 2.33
C MET A 47 -6.03 -10.49 1.82
N VAL A 48 -4.87 -9.85 1.81
CA VAL A 48 -3.62 -10.50 1.38
C VAL A 48 -3.24 -11.61 2.35
N ILE A 49 -3.35 -11.41 3.67
CA ILE A 49 -3.09 -12.47 4.66
C ILE A 49 -3.97 -13.69 4.39
N LEU A 50 -5.29 -13.51 4.26
CA LEU A 50 -6.22 -14.61 4.01
C LEU A 50 -5.90 -15.36 2.72
N ALA A 51 -5.73 -14.62 1.63
CA ALA A 51 -5.58 -15.20 0.31
C ALA A 51 -4.21 -15.90 0.14
N VAL A 52 -3.14 -15.25 0.60
CA VAL A 52 -1.78 -15.77 0.53
C VAL A 52 -1.54 -16.91 1.52
N ALA A 53 -2.03 -16.80 2.76
CA ALA A 53 -1.94 -17.90 3.72
C ALA A 53 -2.73 -19.12 3.24
N GLY A 54 -3.88 -18.93 2.60
CA GLY A 54 -4.67 -20.02 2.02
C GLY A 54 -3.90 -20.80 0.96
N ILE A 55 -3.33 -20.11 -0.02
CA ILE A 55 -2.55 -20.73 -1.11
C ILE A 55 -1.31 -21.45 -0.57
N TYR A 56 -0.56 -20.84 0.34
CA TYR A 56 0.70 -21.44 0.80
C TYR A 56 0.51 -22.54 1.84
N SER A 57 -0.51 -22.45 2.69
CA SER A 57 -0.67 -23.38 3.82
C SER A 57 -1.40 -24.66 3.46
N ILE A 58 -2.22 -24.65 2.39
CA ILE A 58 -2.99 -25.82 1.99
C ILE A 58 -2.09 -27.02 1.69
N GLU A 59 -0.91 -26.79 1.15
CA GLU A 59 0.05 -27.85 0.83
C GLU A 59 0.78 -28.44 2.04
N TYR A 60 0.93 -27.64 3.10
CA TYR A 60 1.46 -28.13 4.37
C TYR A 60 0.41 -28.99 5.08
N ASN A 61 -0.86 -28.59 5.03
CA ASN A 61 -1.97 -29.33 5.61
C ASN A 61 -2.28 -30.64 4.86
N THR A 62 -2.22 -30.64 3.51
CA THR A 62 -2.49 -31.85 2.70
C THR A 62 -1.32 -32.83 2.64
N GLY A 63 -0.16 -32.47 3.21
CA GLY A 63 1.04 -33.31 3.15
C GLY A 63 1.64 -33.45 1.75
N MET A 64 1.12 -32.73 0.75
CA MET A 64 1.61 -32.73 -0.64
C MET A 64 3.08 -32.32 -0.74
N MET A 65 3.56 -31.58 0.26
CA MET A 65 4.98 -31.26 0.46
C MET A 65 5.89 -32.50 0.57
N ARG A 66 5.39 -33.68 0.99
CA ARG A 66 6.18 -34.94 1.01
C ARG A 66 6.40 -35.49 -0.40
N LEU A 67 5.40 -35.39 -1.28
CA LEU A 67 5.47 -35.87 -2.67
C LEU A 67 6.35 -34.95 -3.54
N LEU A 68 6.26 -33.64 -3.35
CA LEU A 68 7.06 -32.67 -4.12
C LEU A 68 8.55 -32.63 -3.75
N LYS A 69 8.96 -33.33 -2.67
CA LYS A 69 10.36 -33.38 -2.22
C LYS A 69 11.18 -34.46 -2.92
N THR A 70 10.56 -35.42 -3.62
CA THR A 70 11.26 -36.55 -4.23
C THR A 70 11.91 -36.20 -5.57
N THR A 71 11.54 -35.08 -6.20
CA THR A 71 12.10 -34.62 -7.49
C THR A 71 12.97 -33.36 -7.32
N PRO A 72 14.30 -33.41 -7.59
CA PRO A 72 15.22 -32.30 -7.31
C PRO A 72 15.10 -31.12 -8.29
N LEU A 73 14.73 -31.36 -9.55
CA LEU A 73 14.67 -30.35 -10.61
C LEU A 73 13.47 -29.39 -10.47
N GLY A 74 12.31 -29.85 -9.98
CA GLY A 74 11.09 -29.04 -9.88
C GLY A 74 11.01 -28.09 -8.67
N ARG A 75 11.98 -28.12 -7.74
CA ARG A 75 11.88 -27.37 -6.47
C ARG A 75 12.05 -25.86 -6.63
N LYS A 76 12.87 -25.41 -7.59
CA LYS A 76 13.06 -23.98 -7.89
C LYS A 76 11.89 -23.44 -8.72
N ASP A 77 11.47 -24.19 -9.73
CA ASP A 77 10.40 -23.81 -10.64
C ASP A 77 9.04 -23.76 -9.93
N LEU A 78 8.79 -24.67 -9.00
CA LEU A 78 7.58 -24.61 -8.17
C LEU A 78 7.59 -23.38 -7.25
N ARG A 79 8.77 -22.98 -6.76
CA ARG A 79 8.88 -21.80 -5.88
C ARG A 79 8.63 -20.51 -6.66
N SER A 80 9.23 -20.38 -7.84
CA SER A 80 9.02 -19.19 -8.69
C SER A 80 7.58 -19.13 -9.19
N ALA A 81 7.01 -20.25 -9.66
CA ALA A 81 5.62 -20.29 -10.12
C ALA A 81 4.64 -19.82 -9.04
N LYS A 82 4.84 -20.22 -7.78
CA LYS A 82 3.99 -19.76 -6.68
C LYS A 82 4.20 -18.31 -6.28
N LEU A 83 5.42 -17.79 -6.41
CA LEU A 83 5.65 -16.37 -6.18
C LEU A 83 4.92 -15.55 -7.25
N TRP A 84 4.92 -16.01 -8.51
CA TRP A 84 4.16 -15.38 -9.59
C TRP A 84 2.65 -15.46 -9.38
N ILE A 85 2.10 -16.62 -8.98
CA ILE A 85 0.67 -16.75 -8.66
C ILE A 85 0.28 -15.83 -7.50
N GLY A 86 1.09 -15.80 -6.43
CA GLY A 86 0.83 -14.91 -5.30
C GLY A 86 0.95 -13.44 -5.66
N ALA A 87 1.91 -13.06 -6.50
CA ALA A 87 2.04 -11.69 -7.00
C ALA A 87 0.83 -11.29 -7.85
N GLY A 88 0.36 -12.18 -8.73
CA GLY A 88 -0.88 -12.00 -9.50
C GLY A 88 -2.11 -11.78 -8.61
N LEU A 89 -2.22 -12.56 -7.53
CA LEU A 89 -3.31 -12.39 -6.57
C LEU A 89 -3.24 -11.03 -5.84
N VAL A 90 -2.04 -10.62 -5.40
CA VAL A 90 -1.81 -9.33 -4.76
C VAL A 90 -2.14 -8.17 -5.73
N THR A 91 -1.78 -8.28 -7.01
CA THR A 91 -2.16 -7.28 -8.02
C THR A 91 -3.67 -7.14 -8.16
N VAL A 92 -4.41 -8.24 -8.13
CA VAL A 92 -5.88 -8.19 -8.23
C VAL A 92 -6.48 -7.52 -7.00
N ILE A 93 -6.02 -7.87 -5.78
CA ILE A 93 -6.47 -7.23 -4.53
C ILE A 93 -6.15 -5.73 -4.56
N PHE A 94 -4.93 -5.37 -4.97
CA PHE A 94 -4.51 -3.98 -5.09
C PHE A 94 -5.40 -3.20 -6.07
N ALA A 95 -5.66 -3.76 -7.25
CA ALA A 95 -6.52 -3.14 -8.26
C ALA A 95 -7.98 -2.98 -7.77
N MET A 96 -8.51 -3.93 -7.01
CA MET A 96 -9.86 -3.81 -6.45
C MET A 96 -9.94 -2.72 -5.37
N VAL A 97 -9.06 -2.75 -4.37
CA VAL A 97 -9.11 -1.82 -3.23
C VAL A 97 -8.72 -0.41 -3.67
N TYR A 98 -7.56 -0.23 -4.30
CA TYR A 98 -7.10 1.09 -4.68
C TYR A 98 -7.74 1.59 -5.97
N GLY A 99 -8.12 0.70 -6.90
CA GLY A 99 -8.86 1.11 -8.09
C GLY A 99 -10.26 1.64 -7.77
N SER A 100 -10.97 1.04 -6.81
CA SER A 100 -12.27 1.56 -6.36
C SER A 100 -12.14 2.92 -5.65
N GLU A 101 -11.08 3.10 -4.85
CA GLU A 101 -10.76 4.38 -4.22
C GLU A 101 -10.45 5.48 -5.26
N LEU A 102 -9.60 5.16 -6.25
CA LEU A 102 -9.28 6.07 -7.35
C LEU A 102 -10.53 6.45 -8.15
N TYR A 103 -11.42 5.50 -8.42
CA TYR A 103 -12.69 5.77 -9.10
C TYR A 103 -13.61 6.70 -8.30
N ARG A 104 -13.70 6.49 -6.97
CA ARG A 104 -14.49 7.35 -6.08
C ARG A 104 -13.98 8.79 -6.09
N ILE A 105 -12.67 8.98 -6.12
CA ILE A 105 -12.05 10.31 -6.06
C ILE A 105 -12.13 10.98 -7.43
N LEU A 106 -11.90 10.23 -8.50
CA LEU A 106 -12.03 10.75 -9.87
C LEU A 106 -13.47 11.16 -10.20
N SER A 107 -14.47 10.41 -9.72
CA SER A 107 -15.88 10.76 -9.89
C SER A 107 -16.30 11.96 -9.04
N ALA A 108 -15.72 12.15 -7.84
CA ALA A 108 -16.04 13.26 -6.96
C ALA A 108 -15.36 14.59 -7.35
N PHE A 109 -14.12 14.55 -7.85
CA PHE A 109 -13.30 15.76 -8.08
C PHE A 109 -12.98 16.04 -9.56
N GLY A 110 -13.22 15.07 -10.45
CA GLY A 110 -12.89 15.19 -11.88
C GLY A 110 -11.38 15.18 -12.17
N THR A 111 -11.01 15.37 -13.44
CA THR A 111 -9.61 15.37 -13.93
C THR A 111 -8.97 16.76 -13.96
N LYS A 112 -9.65 17.79 -13.45
CA LYS A 112 -9.21 19.18 -13.52
C LYS A 112 -8.07 19.42 -12.50
N GLY A 113 -6.83 19.22 -12.91
CA GLY A 113 -5.65 19.49 -12.08
C GLY A 113 -4.46 18.52 -12.22
N TRP A 114 -4.55 17.51 -13.11
CA TRP A 114 -3.54 16.45 -13.21
C TRP A 114 -2.14 16.93 -13.62
N ASN A 115 -2.08 17.94 -14.49
CA ASN A 115 -0.82 18.50 -15.00
C ASN A 115 -0.28 19.67 -14.14
N CYS A 116 -0.92 19.95 -13.00
CA CYS A 116 -0.51 21.05 -12.14
C CYS A 116 0.66 20.63 -11.26
N SER A 117 1.53 21.58 -10.93
CA SER A 117 2.71 21.30 -10.11
C SER A 117 2.28 20.97 -8.68
N VAL A 118 2.87 19.90 -8.14
CA VAL A 118 2.70 19.42 -6.75
C VAL A 118 3.07 20.48 -5.72
N ALA A 119 3.93 21.43 -6.11
CA ALA A 119 4.37 22.55 -5.29
C ALA A 119 3.24 23.49 -4.82
N CYS A 120 2.05 23.39 -5.41
CA CYS A 120 0.88 24.16 -4.98
C CYS A 120 0.27 23.63 -3.67
N MET A 121 0.49 22.36 -3.31
CA MET A 121 -0.04 21.77 -2.07
C MET A 121 0.81 22.18 -0.86
N SER A 122 0.17 22.77 0.14
CA SER A 122 0.79 23.34 1.33
C SER A 122 1.56 22.35 2.22
N HIS A 123 1.29 21.05 2.09
CA HIS A 123 1.83 20.00 2.95
C HIS A 123 2.99 19.20 2.35
N ILE A 124 3.39 19.46 1.09
CA ILE A 124 4.41 18.67 0.42
C ILE A 124 5.77 19.36 0.58
N PRO A 125 6.83 18.64 1.02
CA PRO A 125 8.15 19.23 1.15
C PRO A 125 8.60 19.81 -0.20
N MET A 126 9.12 21.05 -0.16
CA MET A 126 9.59 21.85 -1.31
C MET A 126 10.58 21.12 -2.24
N LYS A 127 11.11 19.98 -1.80
CA LYS A 127 11.98 19.07 -2.56
C LYS A 127 11.29 18.34 -3.73
N LEU A 128 9.95 18.32 -3.78
CA LEU A 128 9.15 17.69 -4.86
C LEU A 128 8.64 18.69 -5.92
N SER A 129 9.18 19.92 -5.96
CA SER A 129 8.66 21.03 -6.77
C SER A 129 8.68 20.84 -8.30
N GLY A 130 9.30 19.79 -8.81
CA GLY A 130 9.38 19.48 -10.24
C GLY A 130 8.40 18.39 -10.73
N LEU A 131 7.62 17.77 -9.85
CA LEU A 131 6.69 16.69 -10.20
C LEU A 131 5.27 17.21 -10.42
N THR A 132 4.53 16.57 -11.33
CA THR A 132 3.10 16.80 -11.49
C THR A 132 2.30 16.02 -10.44
N VAL A 133 1.09 16.47 -10.13
CA VAL A 133 0.21 15.79 -9.16
C VAL A 133 -0.04 14.34 -9.58
N ALA A 134 -0.14 14.08 -10.89
CA ALA A 134 -0.23 12.73 -11.44
C ALA A 134 0.99 11.87 -11.09
N ASP A 135 2.21 12.39 -11.27
CA ASP A 135 3.44 11.64 -10.96
C ASP A 135 3.55 11.30 -9.48
N TYR A 136 3.14 12.23 -8.60
CA TYR A 136 3.14 12.01 -7.16
C TYR A 136 2.13 10.93 -6.75
N LEU A 137 0.93 10.92 -7.33
CA LEU A 137 -0.06 9.87 -7.10
C LEU A 137 0.43 8.50 -7.58
N ILE A 138 1.07 8.43 -8.75
CA ILE A 138 1.67 7.20 -9.27
C ILE A 138 2.75 6.71 -8.32
N LEU A 139 3.59 7.60 -7.77
CA LEU A 139 4.63 7.25 -6.81
C LEU A 139 4.03 6.67 -5.52
N ILE A 140 3.00 7.29 -4.94
CA ILE A 140 2.31 6.76 -3.75
C ILE A 140 1.73 5.37 -4.03
N LEU A 141 1.04 5.20 -5.15
CA LEU A 141 0.47 3.91 -5.55
C LEU A 141 1.55 2.83 -5.74
N ALA A 142 2.67 3.18 -6.36
CA ALA A 142 3.80 2.28 -6.56
C ALA A 142 4.41 1.84 -5.21
N MET A 143 4.56 2.77 -4.27
CA MET A 143 5.07 2.47 -2.92
C MET A 143 4.14 1.55 -2.15
N ARG A 144 2.83 1.79 -2.20
CA ARG A 144 1.80 0.92 -1.59
C ARG A 144 1.85 -0.48 -2.19
N TYR A 145 1.97 -0.58 -3.51
CA TYR A 145 2.08 -1.86 -4.22
C TYR A 145 3.34 -2.63 -3.83
N ILE A 146 4.51 -1.97 -3.75
CA ILE A 146 5.76 -2.58 -3.27
C ILE A 146 5.61 -3.06 -1.83
N GLY A 147 4.94 -2.29 -0.97
CA GLY A 147 4.64 -2.67 0.41
C GLY A 147 3.83 -3.97 0.51
N LEU A 148 2.81 -4.14 -0.34
CA LEU A 148 2.00 -5.37 -0.37
C LEU A 148 2.77 -6.57 -0.94
N LEU A 149 3.64 -6.37 -1.92
CA LEU A 149 4.52 -7.44 -2.41
C LEU A 149 5.48 -7.91 -1.32
N LEU A 150 6.06 -6.98 -0.55
CA LEU A 150 6.91 -7.30 0.60
C LEU A 150 6.12 -8.06 1.68
N LEU A 151 4.89 -7.62 1.97
CA LEU A 151 4.00 -8.31 2.90
C LEU A 151 3.77 -9.77 2.49
N MET A 152 3.48 -10.02 1.20
CA MET A 152 3.32 -11.36 0.64
C MET A 152 4.56 -12.23 0.84
N VAL A 153 5.76 -11.68 0.59
CA VAL A 153 7.02 -12.39 0.83
C VAL A 153 7.21 -12.69 2.31
N CYS A 154 6.88 -11.76 3.21
CA CYS A 154 6.93 -11.99 4.66
C CYS A 154 5.98 -13.10 5.10
N ILE A 155 4.74 -13.11 4.61
CA ILE A 155 3.76 -14.16 4.90
C ILE A 155 4.28 -15.52 4.42
N TYR A 156 4.89 -15.58 3.22
CA TYR A 156 5.51 -16.79 2.71
C TYR A 156 6.65 -17.30 3.64
N LEU A 157 7.49 -16.41 4.16
CA LEU A 157 8.55 -16.77 5.11
C LEU A 157 7.98 -17.27 6.45
N ILE A 158 6.93 -16.63 6.97
CA ILE A 158 6.23 -17.07 8.18
C ILE A 158 5.59 -18.44 7.97
N CYS A 159 4.93 -18.66 6.83
CA CYS A 159 4.31 -19.94 6.47
C CYS A 159 5.32 -21.09 6.50
N ARG A 160 6.52 -20.85 5.95
CA ARG A 160 7.62 -21.83 5.95
C ARG A 160 8.08 -22.21 7.36
N ARG A 161 8.01 -21.28 8.32
CA ARG A 161 8.36 -21.51 9.72
C ARG A 161 7.23 -22.20 10.49
N ALA A 162 6.00 -21.74 10.31
CA ALA A 162 4.83 -22.20 11.06
C ALA A 162 4.33 -23.59 10.64
N LYS A 163 4.47 -23.96 9.35
CA LYS A 163 4.02 -25.25 8.78
C LYS A 163 2.54 -25.61 9.06
N SER A 164 1.72 -24.62 9.43
CA SER A 164 0.31 -24.76 9.74
C SER A 164 -0.43 -23.49 9.30
N PHE A 165 -1.62 -23.67 8.72
CA PHE A 165 -2.45 -22.56 8.24
C PHE A 165 -2.83 -21.59 9.36
N ILE A 166 -3.39 -22.12 10.45
CA ILE A 166 -3.87 -21.33 11.59
C ILE A 166 -2.72 -20.52 12.19
N MET A 167 -1.58 -21.16 12.42
CA MET A 167 -0.42 -20.49 13.00
C MET A 167 0.14 -19.40 12.07
N THR A 168 0.18 -19.65 10.75
CA THR A 168 0.64 -18.64 9.77
C THR A 168 -0.26 -17.40 9.78
N MET A 169 -1.57 -17.62 9.87
CA MET A 169 -2.56 -16.54 9.90
C MET A 169 -2.45 -15.73 11.21
N VAL A 170 -2.33 -16.40 12.36
CA VAL A 170 -2.15 -15.73 13.66
C VAL A 170 -0.85 -14.93 13.71
N TYR A 171 0.28 -15.50 13.27
CA TYR A 171 1.56 -14.78 13.29
C TYR A 171 1.56 -13.58 12.33
N SER A 172 1.02 -13.73 11.12
CA SER A 172 0.97 -12.61 10.17
C SER A 172 0.01 -11.51 10.62
N ALA A 173 -1.16 -11.85 11.20
CA ALA A 173 -2.07 -10.88 11.78
C ALA A 173 -1.43 -10.14 12.97
N ALA A 174 -0.76 -10.86 13.87
CA ALA A 174 -0.08 -10.27 15.02
C ALA A 174 1.05 -9.32 14.60
N VAL A 175 1.80 -9.66 13.56
CA VAL A 175 2.95 -8.86 13.09
C VAL A 175 2.53 -7.66 12.25
N PHE A 176 1.47 -7.78 11.43
CA PHE A 176 1.13 -6.74 10.44
C PHE A 176 -0.22 -6.05 10.70
N ALA A 177 -1.26 -6.78 11.12
CA ALA A 177 -2.58 -6.18 11.34
C ALA A 177 -2.65 -5.44 12.70
N VAL A 178 -2.07 -6.01 13.77
CA VAL A 178 -2.10 -5.39 15.11
C VAL A 178 -1.43 -4.00 15.13
N PRO A 179 -0.24 -3.78 14.52
CA PRO A 179 0.35 -2.44 14.45
C PRO A 179 -0.54 -1.42 13.72
N LEU A 180 -1.29 -1.84 12.70
CA LEU A 180 -2.23 -0.97 11.95
C LEU A 180 -3.45 -0.62 12.79
N VAL A 181 -4.01 -1.56 13.55
CA VAL A 181 -5.12 -1.29 14.48
C VAL A 181 -4.70 -0.33 15.59
N LEU A 182 -3.49 -0.48 16.11
CA LEU A 182 -2.93 0.45 17.10
C LEU A 182 -2.60 1.82 16.51
N TYR A 183 -2.25 1.90 15.23
CA TYR A 183 -2.14 3.18 14.54
C TYR A 183 -3.51 3.87 14.42
N LEU A 184 -4.57 3.12 14.08
CA LEU A 184 -5.95 3.61 14.05
C LEU A 184 -6.44 4.13 15.42
N SER A 185 -5.95 3.57 16.52
CA SER A 185 -6.30 4.03 17.88
C SER A 185 -5.60 5.32 18.31
N GLY A 186 -4.73 5.90 17.46
CA GLY A 186 -4.11 7.21 17.67
C GLY A 186 -2.64 7.18 18.09
N VAL A 187 -2.00 6.00 18.15
CA VAL A 187 -0.57 5.90 18.47
C VAL A 187 0.25 6.20 17.21
N GLN A 188 0.54 7.49 16.97
CA GLN A 188 1.25 7.95 15.77
C GLN A 188 2.70 7.42 15.64
N ILE A 189 3.32 6.96 16.74
CA ILE A 189 4.67 6.36 16.75
C ILE A 189 4.73 5.08 15.86
N LEU A 190 3.61 4.37 15.69
CA LEU A 190 3.53 3.16 14.88
C LEU A 190 3.53 3.41 13.37
N ARG A 191 3.46 4.68 12.94
CA ARG A 191 3.59 5.07 11.52
C ARG A 191 4.92 4.63 10.91
N TYR A 192 5.98 4.54 11.73
CA TYR A 192 7.34 4.25 11.28
C TYR A 192 7.81 2.81 11.56
N ILE A 193 6.92 1.95 12.06
CA ILE A 193 7.28 0.58 12.46
C ILE A 193 6.91 -0.41 11.33
N LEU A 194 7.86 -1.29 10.98
CA LEU A 194 7.74 -2.33 9.92
C LEU A 194 7.41 -1.77 8.52
N LEU A 195 6.31 -2.25 7.91
CA LEU A 195 5.85 -1.94 6.56
C LEU A 195 4.77 -0.86 6.57
N ASN A 196 4.34 -0.40 7.75
CA ASN A 196 3.34 0.65 7.89
C ASN A 196 3.65 1.91 7.06
N PRO A 197 4.90 2.44 7.00
CA PRO A 197 5.15 3.63 6.20
C PRO A 197 4.94 3.39 4.70
N LEU A 198 5.25 2.18 4.21
CA LEU A 198 5.03 1.80 2.81
C LEU A 198 3.55 1.55 2.50
N LEU A 199 2.84 0.88 3.42
CA LEU A 199 1.42 0.55 3.27
C LEU A 199 0.52 1.78 3.36
N LEU A 200 0.86 2.74 4.22
CA LEU A 200 0.17 4.02 4.32
C LEU A 200 0.50 4.94 3.13
N GLY A 201 1.66 4.73 2.47
CA GLY A 201 2.14 5.56 1.36
C GLY A 201 2.54 6.98 1.78
N ASN A 202 2.50 7.27 3.08
CA ASN A 202 2.67 8.60 3.65
C ASN A 202 4.08 8.74 4.24
N ILE A 203 5.10 8.71 3.38
CA ILE A 203 6.52 8.84 3.74
C ILE A 203 7.02 10.28 3.51
N PHE A 204 6.20 11.13 2.89
CA PHE A 204 6.52 12.51 2.53
C PHE A 204 5.67 13.51 3.30
#